data_AF-A0A556VWY3-F1
#
_entry.id   AF-A0A556VWY3-F1
#
_cell.length_a   1.000
_cell.length_b   1.000
_cell.length_c   1.000
_cell.angle_alpha   90.00
_cell.angle_beta   90.00
_cell.angle_gamma   90.00
#
_symmetry.space_group_name_H-M   'P 1'
#
loop_
_entity.id
_entity.type
_entity.pdbx_description
1 polymer ?
#
loop_
_entity_poly.entity_id
_entity_poly.type
_entity_poly.pdbx_seq_one_letter_code
_entity_poly.pdbx_strand_id
1 'polypeptide(L)' 'MVGEKIFEEVSGIHDTKFQHPSLGFRFGTVHESSAEEYMKKSFPDVHEYMKHFNQPNTPQGVATLK' A
#
# COMPACT_ATOMS: atom_id res chain seq x y z
N MET A 1 -8.27 -26.63 15.62
CA MET A 1 -8.89 -25.32 15.34
C MET A 1 -7.80 -24.47 14.72
N VAL A 2 -7.82 -24.29 13.39
CA VAL A 2 -6.93 -23.31 12.73
C VAL A 2 -7.61 -21.96 12.93
N GLY A 3 -6.93 -21.01 13.58
CA GLY A 3 -7.48 -19.68 13.82
C GLY A 3 -7.72 -18.99 12.48
N GLU A 4 -8.91 -18.42 12.31
CA GLU A 4 -9.20 -17.58 11.14
C GLU A 4 -8.17 -16.46 11.08
N LYS A 5 -7.39 -16.40 9.99
CA LYS A 5 -6.48 -15.28 9.74
C LYS A 5 -7.37 -14.07 9.48
N ILE A 6 -7.51 -13.20 10.47
CA ILE A 6 -8.17 -11.91 10.31
C ILE A 6 -7.32 -11.05 9.36
N PHE A 7 -7.81 -10.84 8.14
CA PHE A 7 -7.20 -9.91 7.21
C PHE A 7 -7.79 -8.53 7.46
N GLU A 8 -6.94 -7.49 7.52
CA GLU A 8 -7.42 -6.12 7.53
C GLU A 8 -7.95 -5.76 6.14
N GLU A 9 -9.26 -5.77 5.98
CA GLU A 9 -9.90 -5.39 4.72
C GLU A 9 -9.82 -3.86 4.49
N VAL A 10 -9.68 -3.49 3.22
CA VAL A 10 -9.72 -2.10 2.76
C VAL A 10 -10.93 -1.91 1.84
N SER A 11 -11.70 -0.86 2.10
CA SER A 11 -12.92 -0.53 1.34
C SER A 11 -12.64 0.09 -0.05
N GLY A 12 -11.40 0.51 -0.29
CA GLY A 12 -10.95 1.14 -1.54
C GLY A 12 -9.93 2.24 -1.25
N ILE A 13 -9.59 3.05 -2.25
CA ILE A 13 -8.55 4.07 -2.11
C ILE A 13 -8.93 5.22 -1.16
N HIS A 14 -10.22 5.43 -0.93
CA HIS A 14 -10.74 6.43 0.01
C HIS A 14 -10.87 5.89 1.44
N ASP A 15 -10.41 4.67 1.71
CA ASP A 15 -10.37 4.13 3.07
C ASP A 15 -9.49 5.01 3.98
N THR A 16 -9.93 5.23 5.21
CA THR A 16 -9.21 6.09 6.18
C THR A 16 -7.80 5.57 6.45
N LYS A 17 -7.56 4.26 6.31
CA LYS A 17 -6.23 3.65 6.45
C LYS A 17 -5.22 4.17 5.41
N PHE A 18 -5.68 4.50 4.19
CA PHE A 18 -4.82 5.08 3.16
C PHE A 18 -4.71 6.60 3.27
N GLN A 19 -5.81 7.26 3.64
CA GLN A 19 -5.86 8.73 3.73
C GLN A 19 -5.12 9.27 4.96
N HIS A 20 -5.00 8.47 6.03
CA HIS A 20 -4.36 8.85 7.29
C HIS A 20 -3.28 7.84 7.68
N PRO A 21 -2.13 7.85 6.99
CA PRO A 21 -1.07 6.87 7.20
C PRO A 21 -0.40 6.92 8.60
N SER A 22 -0.67 7.96 9.39
CA SER A 22 -0.31 8.03 10.82
C SER A 22 -0.97 6.93 11.68
N LEU A 23 -1.99 6.23 11.14
CA LEU A 23 -2.67 5.11 11.80
C LEU A 23 -1.87 3.79 11.76
N GLY A 24 -0.64 3.81 11.23
CA GLY A 24 0.26 2.65 11.24
C GLY A 24 0.05 1.66 10.10
N PHE A 25 -0.90 1.93 9.19
CA PHE A 25 -1.14 1.11 8.01
C PHE A 25 -0.13 1.44 6.90
N ARG A 26 0.77 0.48 6.62
CA ARG A 26 1.83 0.62 5.61
C ARG A 26 1.40 -0.02 4.32
N PHE A 27 1.63 0.68 3.21
CA PHE A 27 1.32 0.19 1.88
C PHE A 27 2.32 0.78 0.88
N GLY A 28 2.52 0.07 -0.23
CA GLY A 28 3.48 0.42 -1.26
C GLY A 28 3.10 -0.22 -2.59
N THR A 29 3.81 0.17 -3.64
CA THR A 29 3.74 -0.43 -4.97
C THR A 29 5.14 -0.78 -5.48
N VAL A 30 5.27 -1.19 -6.74
CA VAL A 30 6.56 -1.38 -7.40
C VAL A 30 7.10 -0.04 -7.90
N HIS A 31 8.39 0.21 -7.70
CA HIS A 31 9.08 1.40 -8.21
C HIS A 31 8.96 1.50 -9.74
N GLU A 32 8.83 2.74 -10.23
CA GLU A 32 8.78 3.09 -11.65
C GLU A 32 7.68 2.35 -12.42
N SER A 33 6.61 1.97 -11.72
CA SER A 33 5.46 1.29 -12.30
C SER A 33 4.37 2.28 -12.71
N SER A 34 3.51 1.85 -13.64
CA SER A 34 2.30 2.61 -14.01
C SER A 34 1.36 2.84 -12.82
N ALA A 35 1.36 1.93 -11.84
CA ALA A 35 0.62 2.10 -10.59
C ALA A 35 1.21 3.24 -9.73
N GLU A 36 2.54 3.35 -9.64
CA GLU A 36 3.19 4.47 -8.95
C GLU A 36 2.90 5.80 -9.64
N GLU A 37 3.00 5.86 -10.97
CA GLU A 37 2.67 7.06 -11.75
C GLU A 37 1.21 7.49 -11.57
N TYR A 38 0.29 6.52 -11.58
CA TYR A 38 -1.12 6.77 -11.34
C TYR A 38 -1.35 7.36 -9.95
N MET A 39 -0.76 6.76 -8.92
CA MET A 39 -0.85 7.25 -7.54
C MET A 39 -0.29 8.66 -7.40
N LYS A 40 0.87 8.93 -8.02
CA LYS A 40 1.47 10.26 -8.03
C LYS A 40 0.57 11.32 -8.69
N LYS A 41 -0.12 10.95 -9.77
CA LYS A 41 -1.01 11.86 -10.51
C LYS A 41 -2.36 12.09 -9.82
N SER A 42 -2.95 11.04 -9.28
CA SER A 42 -4.34 11.05 -8.80
C SER A 42 -4.46 11.23 -7.28
N PHE A 43 -3.44 10.83 -6.52
CA PHE A 43 -3.44 10.85 -5.05
C PHE A 43 -2.05 11.28 -4.51
N PRO A 44 -1.59 12.51 -4.79
CA PRO A 44 -0.23 12.94 -4.47
C PRO A 44 0.12 12.85 -2.97
N ASP A 45 -0.81 13.20 -2.09
CA ASP A 45 -0.59 13.11 -0.63
C ASP A 45 -0.43 11.67 -0.14
N VAL A 46 -1.20 10.75 -0.74
CA VAL A 46 -1.11 9.30 -0.47
C VAL A 46 0.21 8.76 -1.02
N HIS A 47 0.63 9.21 -2.22
CA HIS A 47 1.89 8.82 -2.84
C HIS A 47 3.12 9.25 -2.01
N GLU A 48 3.09 10.44 -1.40
CA GLU A 48 4.17 10.92 -0.54
C GLU A 48 4.45 9.99 0.64
N TYR A 49 3.42 9.37 1.22
CA TYR A 49 3.63 8.34 2.23
C TYR A 49 4.01 6.99 1.60
N MET A 50 3.27 6.55 0.57
CA MET A 50 3.43 5.26 -0.08
C MET A 50 4.87 5.00 -0.55
N LYS A 51 5.54 6.04 -1.11
CA LYS A 51 6.89 5.91 -1.70
C LYS A 51 7.95 5.41 -0.72
N HIS A 52 7.73 5.58 0.58
CA HIS A 52 8.64 5.08 1.62
C HIS A 52 8.65 3.55 1.75
N PHE A 53 7.62 2.87 1.22
CA PHE A 53 7.46 1.41 1.32
C PHE A 53 7.39 0.72 -0.04
N ASN A 54 7.55 1.47 -1.14
CA ASN A 54 7.65 0.91 -2.47
C ASN A 54 8.79 -0.12 -2.55
N GLN A 55 8.61 -1.10 -3.42
CA GLN A 55 9.50 -2.24 -3.58
C GLN A 55 10.12 -2.25 -4.98
N PRO A 56 11.34 -2.80 -5.14
CA PRO A 56 12.03 -2.78 -6.44
C PRO A 56 11.38 -3.66 -7.49
N ASN A 57 10.69 -4.73 -7.11
CA ASN A 57 9.89 -5.55 -8.03
C ASN A 57 8.83 -6.38 -7.29
N THR A 58 7.95 -7.00 -8.07
CA THR A 58 6.79 -7.76 -7.58
C THR A 58 7.17 -8.88 -6.59
N PRO A 59 8.18 -9.73 -6.82
CA PRO A 59 8.61 -10.74 -5.85
C PRO A 59 8.93 -10.20 -4.45
N GLN A 60 9.62 -9.07 -4.33
CA GLN A 60 9.96 -8.45 -3.04
C GLN A 60 8.71 -7.85 -2.41
N GLY A 61 7.82 -7.25 -3.21
CA GLY A 61 6.48 -6.83 -2.78
C GLY A 61 5.68 -7.97 -2.16
N VAL A 62 5.61 -9.13 -2.80
CA VAL A 62 4.89 -10.29 -2.25
C VAL A 62 5.57 -10.80 -0.98
N ALA A 63 6.90 -10.72 -0.88
CA ALA A 63 7.63 -11.17 0.30
C ALA A 63 7.34 -10.33 1.57
N THR A 64 6.89 -9.07 1.44
CA THR A 64 6.53 -8.23 2.60
C THR A 64 5.14 -8.51 3.16
N LEU A 65 4.29 -9.27 2.46
CA LEU A 65 2.87 -9.51 2.81
C LEU A 65 2.61 -10.79 3.63
N LYS A 66 3.67 -11.44 4.15
CA LYS A 66 3.56 -12.77 4.79
C LYS A 66 3.00 -12.72 6.20
#